data_AF-A0A7J8CGW1-F1
#
_entry.id   AF-A0A7J8CGW1-F1
#
_cell.length_a   1.000
_cell.length_b   1.000
_cell.length_c   1.000
_cell.angle_alpha   90.00
_cell.angle_beta   90.00
_cell.angle_gamma   90.00
#
_symmetry.space_group_name_H-M   'P 1'
#
loop_
_entity.id
_entity.type
_entity.pdbx_description
1 polymer ?
#
loop_
_entity_poly.entity_id
_entity_poly.type
_entity_poly.pdbx_seq_one_letter_code
_entity_poly.pdbx_strand_id
1 'polypeptide(L)'
;MAGYLRVVRSLGRASGSGPAWAPAALTGPNLQDQPRRHCECQRLKYFDLGLPHRDKTDDQVTIDSALATQKYSVAVKCATITPDEARVEEFKLKKMWKSPNGTIRNILGGTVFREPIICKNIPRLVPGWTKPITIGRHAHGDQYKATDFVADRAGTFKMVFTPKDGSSAKEWEVYNFPAGGVGMGMYNTDESISGFAHSCFQYAIQKKWPLYMSTKNTILKAYDGRFKDIFQEIFDKHYKTDFDKNKIWYEHRLIDDMVAQVLKSSGGFVWACKNYDGDVQSDILAQGFGSLGLMTSVLVCPDGKTIEAEAAHGTVTRHYREHQKGRPTSTNPIASIFAWTRGLEHRGKLDGNQDLIRFSQTLEKVCVQTVESGAMTKDLAGCIHGLSNVKLNEHFLNTTDFLDTIKNNLDKALG
;
A
#
# COMPACT_ATOMS: atom_id res chain seq x y z
N MET A 1 -13.65 -11.00 -7.79
CA MET A 1 -12.87 -12.07 -7.12
C MET A 1 -12.62 -13.30 -7.99
N ALA A 2 -13.52 -13.74 -8.88
CA ALA A 2 -13.32 -14.91 -9.73
C ALA A 2 -12.20 -14.78 -10.81
N GLY A 3 -11.93 -13.57 -11.30
CA GLY A 3 -10.84 -13.32 -12.27
C GLY A 3 -9.42 -13.29 -11.67
N TYR A 4 -9.27 -12.85 -10.43
CA TYR A 4 -7.98 -12.78 -9.73
C TYR A 4 -7.48 -14.17 -9.30
N LEU A 5 -8.40 -15.05 -8.89
CA LEU A 5 -8.12 -16.47 -8.69
C LEU A 5 -7.75 -17.20 -10.00
N ARG A 6 -8.01 -16.59 -11.17
CA ARG A 6 -7.72 -17.19 -12.46
C ARG A 6 -6.23 -17.12 -12.84
N VAL A 7 -5.44 -16.19 -12.29
CA VAL A 7 -3.97 -16.17 -12.48
C VAL A 7 -3.29 -17.28 -11.68
N VAL A 8 -3.82 -17.57 -10.49
CA VAL A 8 -3.38 -18.73 -9.70
C VAL A 8 -3.88 -20.03 -10.35
N ARG A 9 -5.08 -20.05 -10.96
CA ARG A 9 -5.60 -21.21 -11.72
C ARG A 9 -4.99 -21.39 -13.12
N SER A 10 -4.54 -20.35 -13.81
CA SER A 10 -3.98 -20.45 -15.19
C SER A 10 -2.56 -21.02 -15.19
N LEU A 11 -1.92 -21.04 -14.03
CA LEU A 11 -0.75 -21.86 -13.73
C LEU A 11 -1.11 -23.35 -13.51
N GLY A 12 -2.37 -23.75 -13.64
CA GLY A 12 -2.83 -25.12 -13.37
C GLY A 12 -3.99 -25.55 -14.26
N ARG A 13 -3.71 -25.87 -15.54
CA ARG A 13 -4.25 -27.04 -16.26
C ARG A 13 -3.65 -27.19 -17.65
N ALA A 14 -3.22 -28.41 -17.97
CA ALA A 14 -3.17 -28.97 -19.31
C ALA A 14 -3.97 -30.28 -19.27
N SER A 15 -4.70 -30.55 -20.36
CA SER A 15 -5.50 -31.74 -20.68
C SER A 15 -6.84 -31.97 -19.94
N GLY A 16 -7.88 -32.30 -20.72
CA GLY A 16 -9.16 -32.86 -20.24
C GLY A 16 -10.42 -32.13 -20.74
N SER A 17 -11.01 -32.65 -21.82
CA SER A 17 -12.29 -32.27 -22.45
C SER A 17 -13.54 -32.71 -21.66
N GLY A 18 -14.61 -31.90 -21.66
CA GLY A 18 -15.98 -32.34 -21.30
C GLY A 18 -16.91 -31.23 -20.76
N PRO A 19 -18.24 -31.24 -21.02
CA PRO A 19 -19.04 -30.03 -21.19
C PRO A 19 -19.99 -29.65 -20.01
N ALA A 20 -20.42 -28.38 -20.04
CA ALA A 20 -21.77 -27.87 -19.76
C ALA A 20 -22.48 -28.06 -18.38
N TRP A 21 -22.72 -26.91 -17.73
CA TRP A 21 -23.92 -26.48 -16.97
C TRP A 21 -24.17 -26.88 -15.48
N ALA A 22 -24.22 -25.80 -14.66
CA ALA A 22 -25.15 -25.48 -13.56
C ALA A 22 -24.96 -26.15 -12.16
N PRO A 23 -25.66 -25.69 -11.10
CA PRO A 23 -25.15 -24.74 -10.11
C PRO A 23 -25.12 -25.34 -8.69
N ALA A 24 -24.00 -25.25 -7.96
CA ALA A 24 -23.97 -25.69 -6.57
C ALA A 24 -22.96 -24.92 -5.74
N ALA A 25 -23.38 -24.61 -4.52
CA ALA A 25 -22.60 -24.09 -3.42
C ALA A 25 -21.20 -24.72 -3.36
N LEU A 26 -20.16 -23.89 -3.29
CA LEU A 26 -18.79 -24.36 -3.06
C LEU A 26 -18.35 -24.00 -1.65
N THR A 27 -18.73 -24.86 -0.71
CA THR A 27 -17.96 -25.14 0.50
C THR A 27 -17.14 -26.42 0.26
N GLY A 28 -15.82 -26.26 0.09
CA GLY A 28 -14.77 -27.30 0.20
C GLY A 28 -13.98 -27.63 -1.09
N PRO A 29 -12.73 -28.16 -1.02
CA PRO A 29 -11.76 -28.26 0.08
C PRO A 29 -10.44 -27.47 -0.16
N ASN A 30 -9.69 -27.26 0.93
CA ASN A 30 -8.29 -26.81 1.05
C ASN A 30 -7.53 -26.30 -0.20
N LEU A 31 -7.25 -24.99 -0.21
CA LEU A 31 -6.22 -24.33 -1.04
C LEU A 31 -4.78 -24.84 -0.80
N GLN A 32 -4.56 -25.79 0.12
CA GLN A 32 -3.24 -26.22 0.56
C GLN A 32 -2.52 -27.19 -0.41
N ASP A 33 -3.23 -27.89 -1.30
CA ASP A 33 -2.67 -29.02 -2.08
C ASP A 33 -2.75 -28.89 -3.61
N GLN A 34 -2.75 -27.67 -4.17
CA GLN A 34 -2.60 -27.53 -5.65
C GLN A 34 -1.14 -27.28 -6.05
N PRO A 35 -0.56 -28.13 -6.93
CA PRO A 35 0.79 -27.91 -7.45
C PRO A 35 0.81 -26.63 -8.29
N ARG A 36 1.80 -25.77 -8.03
CA ARG A 36 2.03 -24.52 -8.76
C ARG A 36 3.16 -24.72 -9.73
N ARG A 37 3.00 -24.28 -10.99
CA ARG A 37 3.96 -24.55 -12.09
C ARG A 37 5.40 -24.16 -11.80
N HIS A 38 5.64 -23.02 -11.14
CA HIS A 38 6.96 -22.37 -11.13
C HIS A 38 7.56 -22.14 -9.73
N CYS A 39 6.80 -22.41 -8.65
CA CYS A 39 7.29 -22.25 -7.28
C CYS A 39 6.53 -23.16 -6.32
N GLU A 40 7.22 -24.16 -5.76
CA GLU A 40 6.75 -24.93 -4.61
C GLU A 40 6.95 -24.13 -3.32
N CYS A 41 6.15 -23.09 -3.13
CA CYS A 41 6.11 -22.38 -1.86
C CYS A 41 5.44 -23.29 -0.82
N GLN A 42 6.21 -23.89 0.08
CA GLN A 42 5.68 -24.73 1.18
C GLN A 42 4.54 -24.00 1.91
N ARG A 43 3.33 -24.59 1.89
CA ARG A 43 2.06 -24.19 2.55
C ARG A 43 1.88 -22.68 2.82
N LEU A 44 1.30 -21.96 1.84
CA LEU A 44 0.71 -20.64 2.13
C LEU A 44 -0.25 -20.73 3.34
N LYS A 45 -0.03 -19.88 4.33
CA LYS A 45 -1.00 -19.65 5.40
C LYS A 45 -2.09 -18.74 4.86
N TYR A 46 -3.18 -19.35 4.42
CA TYR A 46 -4.29 -18.66 3.77
C TYR A 46 -5.27 -18.10 4.81
N PHE A 47 -5.61 -16.82 4.65
CA PHE A 47 -6.64 -16.12 5.42
C PHE A 47 -7.56 -15.41 4.43
N ASP A 48 -8.87 -15.72 4.47
CA ASP A 48 -9.84 -15.06 3.60
C ASP A 48 -10.31 -13.74 4.21
N LEU A 49 -9.72 -12.62 3.77
CA LEU A 49 -10.13 -11.29 4.19
C LEU A 49 -11.28 -10.71 3.34
N GLY A 50 -11.96 -11.55 2.55
CA GLY A 50 -13.18 -11.20 1.84
C GLY A 50 -14.27 -10.72 2.81
N LEU A 51 -14.98 -9.65 2.44
CA LEU A 51 -15.97 -9.01 3.31
C LEU A 51 -17.00 -9.99 3.91
N PRO A 52 -17.55 -10.98 3.16
CA PRO A 52 -18.45 -11.99 3.74
C PRO A 52 -17.79 -12.86 4.81
N HIS A 53 -16.51 -13.23 4.65
CA HIS A 53 -15.81 -14.05 5.63
C HIS A 53 -15.44 -13.24 6.87
N ARG A 54 -15.01 -11.97 6.70
CA ARG A 54 -14.80 -11.06 7.82
C ARG A 54 -16.07 -10.88 8.64
N ASP A 55 -17.22 -10.68 7.99
CA ASP A 55 -18.51 -10.58 8.69
C ASP A 55 -18.88 -11.88 9.43
N LYS A 56 -18.66 -13.04 8.79
CA LYS A 56 -18.89 -14.35 9.40
C LYS A 56 -18.05 -14.56 10.67
N THR A 57 -16.79 -14.14 10.69
CA THR A 57 -15.86 -14.32 11.81
C THR A 57 -15.81 -13.14 12.79
N ASP A 58 -16.75 -12.19 12.68
CA ASP A 58 -16.75 -10.97 13.48
C ASP A 58 -15.40 -10.19 13.41
N ASP A 59 -14.81 -10.17 12.22
CA ASP A 59 -13.51 -9.59 11.85
C ASP A 59 -12.28 -10.23 12.54
N GLN A 60 -12.45 -11.34 13.27
CA GLN A 60 -11.34 -12.06 13.91
C GLN A 60 -10.30 -12.57 12.91
N VAL A 61 -10.72 -13.00 11.71
CA VAL A 61 -9.80 -13.44 10.64
C VAL A 61 -8.77 -12.37 10.26
N THR A 62 -9.13 -11.09 10.36
CA THR A 62 -8.23 -9.96 10.10
C THR A 62 -7.13 -9.91 11.15
N ILE A 63 -7.47 -10.08 12.43
CA ILE A 63 -6.52 -10.11 13.54
C ILE A 63 -5.60 -11.33 13.42
N ASP A 64 -6.17 -12.51 13.19
CA ASP A 64 -5.41 -13.76 13.08
C ASP A 64 -4.40 -13.70 11.94
N SER A 65 -4.78 -13.07 10.81
CA SER A 65 -3.86 -12.88 9.69
C SER A 65 -2.67 -11.98 10.06
N ALA A 66 -2.88 -10.92 10.85
CA ALA A 66 -1.80 -10.04 11.29
C ALA A 66 -0.85 -10.75 12.26
N LEU A 67 -1.38 -11.52 13.21
CA LEU A 67 -0.58 -12.34 14.13
C LEU A 67 0.22 -13.41 13.39
N ALA A 68 -0.37 -14.02 12.36
CA ALA A 68 0.36 -14.94 11.49
C ALA A 68 1.49 -14.24 10.73
N THR A 69 1.29 -13.00 10.27
CA THR A 69 2.35 -12.20 9.65
C THR A 69 3.49 -11.91 10.62
N GLN A 70 3.22 -11.58 11.89
CA GLN A 70 4.28 -11.44 12.90
C GLN A 70 5.08 -12.75 13.07
N LYS A 71 4.39 -13.89 13.07
CA LYS A 71 5.02 -15.21 13.20
C LYS A 71 5.86 -15.61 12.00
N TYR A 72 5.40 -15.33 10.77
CA TYR A 72 6.02 -15.81 9.53
C TYR A 72 6.77 -14.71 8.75
N SER A 73 6.77 -13.49 9.27
CA SER A 73 7.44 -12.28 8.78
C SER A 73 6.99 -11.74 7.42
N VAL A 74 6.23 -12.48 6.61
CA VAL A 74 5.88 -12.04 5.25
C VAL A 74 4.40 -12.28 4.99
N ALA A 75 3.70 -11.22 4.60
CA ALA A 75 2.35 -11.30 4.07
C ALA A 75 2.25 -10.70 2.66
N VAL A 76 1.39 -11.30 1.85
CA VAL A 76 0.94 -10.75 0.57
C VAL A 76 -0.58 -10.61 0.64
N LYS A 77 -1.09 -9.39 0.45
CA LYS A 77 -2.48 -9.08 0.71
C LYS A 77 -3.19 -8.56 -0.54
N CYS A 78 -4.41 -9.06 -0.76
CA CYS A 78 -5.30 -8.53 -1.78
C CYS A 78 -6.04 -7.28 -1.26
N ALA A 79 -6.48 -6.39 -2.15
CA ALA A 79 -7.31 -5.26 -1.78
C ALA A 79 -8.64 -5.75 -1.15
N THR A 80 -9.06 -5.10 -0.06
CA THR A 80 -10.27 -5.43 0.69
C THR A 80 -11.25 -4.27 0.70
N ILE A 81 -12.55 -4.57 0.85
CA ILE A 81 -13.58 -3.55 1.02
C ILE A 81 -13.56 -3.09 2.48
N THR A 82 -13.45 -1.79 2.72
CA THR A 82 -13.86 -1.17 4.00
C THR A 82 -15.34 -0.77 3.85
N PRO A 83 -16.27 -1.37 4.61
CA PRO A 83 -17.70 -1.10 4.43
C PRO A 83 -18.09 0.29 4.91
N ASP A 84 -18.92 0.97 4.12
CA ASP A 84 -19.74 2.12 4.49
C ASP A 84 -21.21 1.68 4.66
N GLU A 85 -22.14 2.61 4.87
CA GLU A 85 -23.57 2.33 5.01
C GLU A 85 -24.12 1.55 3.80
N ALA A 86 -23.71 1.94 2.58
CA ALA A 86 -24.14 1.27 1.37
C ALA A 86 -23.64 -0.19 1.29
N ARG A 87 -22.43 -0.47 1.79
CA ARG A 87 -21.90 -1.85 1.86
C ARG A 87 -22.55 -2.67 2.95
N VAL A 88 -22.95 -2.06 4.07
CA VAL A 88 -23.73 -2.74 5.11
C VAL A 88 -25.02 -3.26 4.51
N GLU A 89 -25.74 -2.44 3.74
CA GLU A 89 -26.96 -2.84 3.04
C GLU A 89 -26.69 -3.87 1.93
N GLU A 90 -25.71 -3.63 1.06
CA GLU A 90 -25.39 -4.51 -0.07
C GLU A 90 -25.05 -5.94 0.38
N PHE A 91 -24.26 -6.07 1.45
CA PHE A 91 -23.76 -7.36 1.94
C PHE A 91 -24.53 -7.90 3.15
N LYS A 92 -25.55 -7.17 3.64
CA LYS A 92 -26.32 -7.50 4.86
C LYS A 92 -25.40 -7.75 6.06
N LEU A 93 -24.48 -6.82 6.30
CA LEU A 93 -23.44 -6.97 7.32
C LEU A 93 -24.03 -6.84 8.74
N LYS A 94 -23.45 -7.57 9.69
CA LYS A 94 -23.80 -7.44 11.12
C LYS A 94 -23.51 -6.05 11.66
N LYS A 95 -22.44 -5.41 11.17
CA LYS A 95 -22.04 -4.04 11.51
C LYS A 95 -21.09 -3.48 10.45
N MET A 96 -20.83 -2.18 10.54
CA MET A 96 -19.80 -1.51 9.75
C MET A 96 -18.41 -1.85 10.29
N TRP A 97 -17.80 -2.92 9.76
CA TRP A 97 -16.47 -3.37 10.17
C TRP A 97 -15.37 -2.36 9.85
N LYS A 98 -14.34 -2.30 10.70
CA LYS A 98 -13.16 -1.46 10.46
C LYS A 98 -12.38 -1.92 9.23
N SER A 99 -11.51 -1.03 8.74
CA SER A 99 -10.60 -1.33 7.63
C SER A 99 -9.61 -2.43 8.03
N PRO A 100 -9.50 -3.52 7.24
CA PRO A 100 -8.48 -4.55 7.47
C PRO A 100 -7.06 -3.99 7.46
N ASN A 101 -6.79 -3.01 6.59
CA ASN A 101 -5.49 -2.35 6.50
C ASN A 101 -5.16 -1.65 7.82
N GLY A 102 -6.12 -0.92 8.39
CA GLY A 102 -5.96 -0.25 9.68
C GLY A 102 -5.70 -1.24 10.81
N THR A 103 -6.46 -2.34 10.88
CA THR A 103 -6.27 -3.38 11.89
C THR A 103 -4.89 -4.04 11.79
N ILE A 104 -4.49 -4.47 10.58
CA ILE A 104 -3.19 -5.12 10.35
C ILE A 104 -2.04 -4.16 10.69
N ARG A 105 -2.09 -2.92 10.21
CA ARG A 105 -1.04 -1.91 10.50
C ARG A 105 -0.94 -1.55 11.98
N ASN A 106 -2.06 -1.53 12.70
CA ASN A 106 -2.06 -1.32 14.15
C ASN A 106 -1.39 -2.48 14.91
N ILE A 107 -1.57 -3.72 14.44
CA ILE A 107 -0.98 -4.91 15.08
C ILE A 107 0.50 -5.05 14.74
N LEU A 108 0.86 -4.87 13.46
CA LEU A 108 2.23 -5.01 12.99
C LEU A 108 3.12 -3.83 13.38
N GLY A 109 2.54 -2.63 13.43
CA GLY A 109 3.31 -1.39 13.43
C GLY A 109 4.10 -1.21 12.13
N GLY A 110 4.72 -0.04 11.99
CA GLY A 110 5.65 0.24 10.89
C GLY A 110 5.18 1.26 9.87
N THR A 111 5.86 1.25 8.73
CA THR A 111 5.83 2.31 7.72
C THR A 111 5.40 1.76 6.39
N VAL A 112 4.42 2.39 5.73
CA VAL A 112 3.97 1.97 4.40
C VAL A 112 4.78 2.69 3.34
N PHE A 113 5.61 1.94 2.60
CA PHE A 113 6.38 2.45 1.47
C PHE A 113 5.59 2.27 0.18
N ARG A 114 5.30 3.39 -0.51
CA ARG A 114 4.67 3.42 -1.83
C ARG A 114 5.67 3.88 -2.87
N GLU A 115 5.93 3.04 -3.87
CA GLU A 115 6.90 3.28 -4.94
C GLU A 115 6.28 3.00 -6.31
N PRO A 116 6.40 3.93 -7.29
CA PRO A 116 5.85 3.76 -8.62
C PRO A 116 6.67 2.75 -9.44
N ILE A 117 5.97 2.01 -10.29
CA ILE A 117 6.52 1.08 -11.27
C ILE A 117 6.70 1.84 -12.57
N ILE A 118 7.95 2.02 -12.99
CA ILE A 118 8.27 2.83 -14.17
C ILE A 118 8.25 1.97 -15.43
N CYS A 119 7.43 2.37 -16.40
CA CYS A 119 7.45 1.89 -17.78
C CYS A 119 7.85 3.04 -18.70
N LYS A 120 8.86 2.85 -19.55
CA LYS A 120 9.46 3.94 -20.36
C LYS A 120 8.46 4.63 -21.29
N ASN A 121 7.50 3.87 -21.81
CA ASN A 121 6.49 4.33 -22.77
C ASN A 121 5.25 4.96 -22.11
N ILE A 122 5.19 5.03 -20.77
CA ILE A 122 4.08 5.68 -20.05
C ILE A 122 4.49 7.13 -19.73
N PRO A 123 3.81 8.13 -20.31
CA PRO A 123 4.04 9.52 -19.99
C PRO A 123 3.76 9.81 -18.51
N ARG A 124 4.57 10.68 -17.93
CA ARG A 124 4.40 11.18 -16.56
C ARG A 124 3.80 12.57 -16.59
N LEU A 125 2.96 12.91 -15.60
CA LEU A 125 2.40 14.26 -15.49
C LEU A 125 3.48 15.31 -15.24
N VAL A 126 4.54 14.93 -14.53
CA VAL A 126 5.75 15.72 -14.35
C VAL A 126 6.88 15.05 -15.15
N PRO A 127 7.19 15.53 -16.37
CA PRO A 127 8.14 14.86 -17.26
C PRO A 127 9.55 14.71 -16.68
N GLY A 128 9.95 15.65 -15.80
CA GLY A 128 11.26 15.66 -15.14
C GLY A 128 11.52 14.50 -14.19
N TRP A 129 10.48 13.80 -13.71
CA TRP A 129 10.59 12.65 -12.83
C TRP A 129 11.12 11.41 -13.57
N THR A 130 12.42 11.38 -13.81
CA THR A 130 13.10 10.29 -14.52
C THR A 130 13.44 9.10 -13.61
N LYS A 131 13.45 9.31 -12.29
CA LYS A 131 13.64 8.28 -11.26
C LYS A 131 12.39 8.16 -10.38
N PRO A 132 12.13 6.98 -9.75
CA PRO A 132 11.00 6.81 -8.85
C PRO A 132 11.11 7.73 -7.64
N ILE A 133 9.97 8.09 -7.04
CA ILE A 133 9.92 8.72 -5.72
C ILE A 133 9.20 7.75 -4.80
N THR A 134 9.80 7.42 -3.65
CA THR A 134 9.21 6.48 -2.71
C THR A 134 8.70 7.23 -1.49
N ILE A 135 7.39 7.17 -1.23
CA ILE A 135 6.82 7.74 0.01
C ILE A 135 6.84 6.69 1.10
N GLY A 136 7.45 7.02 2.24
CA GLY A 136 7.27 6.28 3.49
C GLY A 136 6.20 6.97 4.33
N ARG A 137 5.00 6.39 4.41
CA ARG A 137 3.88 6.92 5.20
C ARG A 137 3.91 6.38 6.63
N HIS A 138 3.90 7.28 7.62
CA HIS A 138 3.69 6.93 9.03
C HIS A 138 2.24 6.51 9.27
N ALA A 139 1.94 5.21 9.26
CA ALA A 139 0.56 4.71 9.32
C ALA A 139 0.00 4.60 10.76
N HIS A 140 0.24 5.61 11.61
CA HIS A 140 -0.22 5.64 13.00
C HIS A 140 -0.65 7.05 13.45
N GLY A 141 -1.65 7.11 14.35
CA GLY A 141 -2.04 8.34 15.03
C GLY A 141 -2.56 9.44 14.11
N ASP A 142 -2.34 10.68 14.53
CA ASP A 142 -2.76 11.91 13.85
C ASP A 142 -4.28 11.89 13.56
N GLN A 143 -4.71 12.42 12.41
CA GLN A 143 -6.12 12.49 12.00
C GLN A 143 -6.81 11.10 12.01
N TYR A 144 -6.07 10.01 11.84
CA TYR A 144 -6.61 8.66 11.70
C TYR A 144 -6.98 7.99 13.04
N LYS A 145 -6.63 8.63 14.16
CA LYS A 145 -7.09 8.27 15.51
C LYS A 145 -7.53 9.51 16.29
N ALA A 146 -8.00 10.53 15.58
CA ALA A 146 -8.53 11.73 16.19
C ALA A 146 -9.89 11.47 16.85
N THR A 147 -10.27 12.34 17.77
CA THR A 147 -11.64 12.48 18.26
C THR A 147 -12.13 13.87 17.90
N ASP A 148 -13.26 13.96 17.21
CA ASP A 148 -13.86 15.20 16.72
C ASP A 148 -15.33 15.32 17.16
N PHE A 149 -15.84 16.56 17.16
CA PHE A 149 -17.21 16.86 17.52
C PHE A 149 -17.69 18.16 16.87
N VAL A 150 -19.02 18.28 16.73
CA VAL A 150 -19.69 19.54 16.36
C VAL A 150 -20.09 20.27 17.64
N ALA A 151 -19.67 21.52 17.79
CA ALA A 151 -20.19 22.43 18.81
C ALA A 151 -21.46 23.09 18.26
N ASP A 152 -22.62 22.73 18.80
CA ASP A 152 -23.93 23.23 18.32
C ASP A 152 -24.32 24.61 18.92
N ARG A 153 -23.52 25.12 19.87
CA ARG A 153 -23.75 26.36 20.61
C ARG A 153 -22.42 26.93 21.12
N ALA A 154 -22.48 28.13 21.70
CA ALA A 154 -21.33 28.77 22.34
C ALA A 154 -20.77 27.95 23.52
N GLY A 155 -19.46 27.98 23.73
CA GLY A 155 -18.79 27.28 24.84
C GLY A 155 -17.27 27.22 24.74
N THR A 156 -16.61 26.94 25.86
CA THR A 156 -15.15 26.84 25.93
C THR A 156 -14.67 25.42 25.67
N PHE A 157 -13.81 25.23 24.68
CA PHE A 157 -13.11 23.97 24.40
C PHE A 157 -11.73 23.98 25.06
N LYS A 158 -11.47 22.96 25.90
CA LYS A 158 -10.20 22.75 26.60
C LYS A 158 -9.68 21.33 26.42
N MET A 159 -8.36 21.17 26.57
CA MET A 159 -7.66 19.89 26.68
C MET A 159 -7.15 19.69 28.11
N VAL A 160 -7.17 18.45 28.59
CA VAL A 160 -6.66 18.07 29.91
C VAL A 160 -5.74 16.86 29.75
N PHE A 161 -4.53 16.94 30.33
CA PHE A 161 -3.61 15.82 30.45
C PHE A 161 -3.42 15.46 31.92
N THR A 162 -3.77 14.23 32.28
CA THR A 162 -3.62 13.70 33.65
C THR A 162 -2.49 12.68 33.68
N PRO A 163 -1.33 13.03 34.27
CA PRO A 163 -0.22 12.10 34.42
C PRO A 163 -0.60 10.85 35.23
N LYS A 164 -0.11 9.67 34.80
CA LYS A 164 -0.36 8.40 35.51
C LYS A 164 0.44 8.25 36.80
N ASP A 165 1.53 9.00 36.94
CA ASP A 165 2.40 8.99 38.13
C ASP A 165 1.81 9.80 39.31
N GLY A 166 0.63 10.40 39.11
CA GLY A 166 -0.04 11.22 40.13
C GLY A 166 0.47 12.66 40.20
N SER A 167 1.38 13.09 39.32
CA SER A 167 1.75 14.49 39.21
C SER A 167 0.59 15.36 38.69
N SER A 168 0.70 16.68 38.87
CA SER A 168 -0.41 17.61 38.61
C SER A 168 -0.89 17.57 37.17
N ALA A 169 -2.22 17.54 37.01
CA ALA A 169 -2.86 17.64 35.71
C ALA A 169 -2.53 18.99 35.05
N LYS A 170 -2.44 18.98 33.72
CA LYS A 170 -2.24 20.18 32.92
C LYS A 170 -3.47 20.43 32.07
N GLU A 171 -3.91 21.68 32.01
CA GLU A 171 -5.03 22.11 31.18
C GLU A 171 -4.59 23.18 30.19
N TRP A 172 -5.19 23.15 29.00
CA TRP A 172 -5.01 24.17 27.97
C TRP A 172 -6.37 24.52 27.38
N GLU A 173 -6.72 25.80 27.39
CA GLU A 173 -7.85 26.29 26.60
C GLU A 173 -7.44 26.32 25.12
N VAL A 174 -8.24 25.70 24.26
CA VAL A 174 -8.01 25.67 22.82
C VAL A 174 -8.72 26.86 22.17
N TYR A 175 -10.00 27.04 22.48
CA TYR A 175 -10.81 28.11 21.93
C TYR A 175 -12.10 28.31 22.74
N ASN A 176 -12.60 29.55 22.78
CA ASN A 176 -13.92 29.87 23.30
C ASN A 176 -14.86 30.20 22.13
N PHE A 177 -15.78 29.29 21.83
CA PHE A 177 -16.72 29.42 20.74
C PHE A 177 -17.82 30.44 21.07
N PRO A 178 -17.97 31.55 20.31
CA PRO A 178 -19.09 32.48 20.50
C PRO A 178 -20.40 31.97 19.88
N ALA A 179 -20.32 30.98 18.98
CA ALA A 179 -21.45 30.35 18.27
C ALA A 179 -21.05 28.93 17.85
N GLY A 180 -21.82 28.27 16.97
CA GLY A 180 -21.53 26.90 16.53
C GLY A 180 -20.18 26.76 15.78
N GLY A 181 -19.62 25.55 15.79
CA GLY A 181 -18.33 25.23 15.19
C GLY A 181 -17.98 23.74 15.26
N VAL A 182 -16.70 23.42 15.09
CA VAL A 182 -16.18 22.04 15.20
C VAL A 182 -14.88 22.05 16.01
N GLY A 183 -14.63 20.97 16.75
CA GLY A 183 -13.40 20.77 17.51
C GLY A 183 -12.83 19.38 17.27
N MET A 184 -11.50 19.24 17.40
CA MET A 184 -10.85 17.93 17.36
C MET A 184 -9.61 17.88 18.24
N GLY A 185 -9.26 16.67 18.68
CA GLY A 185 -7.98 16.34 19.32
C GLY A 185 -7.34 15.13 18.65
N MET A 186 -6.02 15.15 18.50
CA MET A 186 -5.24 14.04 17.93
C MET A 186 -3.95 13.83 18.71
N TYR A 187 -3.32 12.67 18.50
CA TYR A 187 -2.10 12.29 19.19
C TYR A 187 -1.17 11.45 18.33
N ASN A 188 0.09 11.41 18.74
CA ASN A 188 1.05 10.39 18.33
C ASN A 188 1.93 10.01 19.53
N THR A 189 2.83 9.06 19.33
CA THR A 189 3.70 8.52 20.40
C THR A 189 5.15 8.45 19.93
N ASP A 190 6.09 8.79 20.80
CA ASP A 190 7.52 8.73 20.53
C ASP A 190 7.97 7.35 20.02
N GLU A 191 7.45 6.26 20.59
CA GLU A 191 7.72 4.88 20.16
C GLU A 191 7.37 4.68 18.67
N SER A 192 6.15 5.07 18.27
CA SER A 192 5.71 4.95 16.89
C SER A 192 6.50 5.84 15.93
N ILE A 193 6.83 7.08 16.33
CA ILE A 193 7.64 7.99 15.51
C ILE A 193 9.07 7.44 15.35
N SER A 194 9.63 6.86 16.41
CA SER A 194 10.96 6.26 16.37
C SER A 194 11.00 5.05 15.43
N GLY A 195 9.99 4.17 15.51
CA GLY A 195 9.84 3.06 14.58
C GLY A 195 9.72 3.52 13.12
N PHE A 196 8.95 4.57 12.88
CA PHE A 196 8.83 5.21 11.57
C PHE A 196 10.17 5.75 11.04
N ALA A 197 10.95 6.43 11.89
CA ALA A 197 12.28 6.93 11.54
C ALA A 197 13.24 5.78 11.17
N HIS A 198 13.33 4.75 12.02
CA HIS A 198 14.18 3.58 11.76
C HIS A 198 13.82 2.91 10.42
N SER A 199 12.54 2.67 10.15
CA SER A 199 12.11 2.10 8.86
C SER A 199 12.53 2.96 7.68
N CYS A 200 12.36 4.29 7.76
CA CYS A 200 12.73 5.21 6.67
C CYS A 200 14.24 5.23 6.41
N PHE A 201 15.07 5.29 7.45
CA PHE A 201 16.53 5.28 7.30
C PHE A 201 17.04 3.95 6.73
N GLN A 202 16.55 2.82 7.24
CA GLN A 202 16.92 1.50 6.74
C GLN A 202 16.54 1.33 5.26
N TYR A 203 15.33 1.77 4.89
CA TYR A 203 14.85 1.70 3.51
C TYR A 203 15.69 2.59 2.56
N ALA A 204 16.03 3.80 2.98
CA ALA A 204 16.88 4.71 2.22
C ALA A 204 18.29 4.12 1.98
N ILE A 205 18.90 3.50 3.00
CA ILE A 205 20.19 2.79 2.86
C ILE A 205 20.06 1.62 1.89
N GLN A 206 19.01 0.81 1.99
CA GLN A 206 18.77 -0.32 1.08
C GLN A 206 18.68 0.15 -0.38
N LYS A 207 17.99 1.27 -0.62
CA LYS A 207 17.85 1.89 -1.95
C LYS A 207 19.09 2.66 -2.39
N LYS A 208 20.00 2.97 -1.45
CA LYS A 208 21.12 3.91 -1.63
C LYS A 208 20.63 5.27 -2.14
N TRP A 209 19.55 5.77 -1.58
CA TRP A 209 18.92 7.04 -1.95
C TRP A 209 18.88 8.00 -0.76
N PRO A 210 18.91 9.34 -1.00
CA PRO A 210 18.71 10.31 0.06
C PRO A 210 17.29 10.23 0.64
N LEU A 211 17.16 10.68 1.89
CA LEU A 211 15.91 10.69 2.65
C LEU A 211 15.51 12.12 2.99
N TYR A 212 14.25 12.46 2.73
CA TYR A 212 13.63 13.70 3.17
C TYR A 212 12.49 13.40 4.13
N MET A 213 12.37 14.14 5.22
CA MET A 213 11.21 14.10 6.11
C MET A 213 10.55 15.47 6.17
N SER A 214 9.24 15.53 6.00
CA SER A 214 8.51 16.80 5.93
C SER A 214 7.50 16.99 7.05
N THR A 215 7.49 18.20 7.64
CA THR A 215 6.49 18.61 8.65
C THR A 215 6.11 20.08 8.50
N LYS A 216 5.23 20.59 9.37
CA LYS A 216 4.95 22.02 9.55
C LYS A 216 5.35 22.51 10.95
N ASN A 217 6.56 22.16 11.41
CA ASN A 217 7.05 22.47 12.76
C ASN A 217 7.18 23.97 13.09
N THR A 218 7.18 24.87 12.08
CA THR A 218 7.10 26.32 12.34
C THR A 218 5.76 26.73 12.95
N ILE A 219 4.68 25.99 12.64
CA ILE A 219 3.32 26.19 13.16
C ILE A 219 3.06 25.25 14.33
N LEU A 220 3.19 23.93 14.12
CA LEU A 220 3.00 22.92 15.16
C LEU A 220 4.31 22.68 15.93
N LYS A 221 4.74 23.70 16.67
CA LYS A 221 6.09 23.75 17.28
C LYS A 221 6.42 22.56 18.16
N ALA A 222 5.48 22.12 19.00
CA ALA A 222 5.67 20.94 19.85
C ALA A 222 5.43 19.64 19.07
N TYR A 223 4.25 19.50 18.44
CA TYR A 223 3.83 18.24 17.81
C TYR A 223 4.73 17.83 16.64
N ASP A 224 4.91 18.72 15.66
CA ASP A 224 5.76 18.45 14.50
C ASP A 224 7.24 18.67 14.80
N GLY A 225 7.55 19.49 15.81
CA GLY A 225 8.91 19.57 16.37
C GLY A 225 9.37 18.21 16.88
N ARG A 226 8.51 17.46 17.59
CA ARG A 226 8.87 16.14 18.11
C ARG A 226 9.24 15.13 17.02
N PHE A 227 8.54 15.16 15.87
CA PHE A 227 8.93 14.35 14.70
C PHE A 227 10.33 14.71 14.20
N LYS A 228 10.60 16.01 14.04
CA LYS A 228 11.91 16.51 13.60
C LYS A 228 13.02 16.08 14.55
N ASP A 229 12.80 16.27 15.85
CA ASP A 229 13.80 16.00 16.89
C ASP A 229 14.11 14.49 16.95
N ILE A 230 13.10 13.63 16.99
CA ILE A 230 13.29 12.16 17.00
C ILE A 230 14.05 11.68 15.77
N PHE A 231 13.69 12.16 14.57
CA PHE A 231 14.41 11.76 13.35
C PHE A 231 15.87 12.20 13.39
N GLN A 232 16.15 13.41 13.87
CA GLN A 232 17.51 13.92 13.98
C GLN A 232 18.33 13.12 15.00
N GLU A 233 17.79 12.89 16.19
CA GLU A 233 18.42 12.10 17.25
C GLU A 233 18.78 10.69 16.76
N ILE A 234 17.85 10.01 16.09
CA ILE A 234 18.06 8.66 15.53
C ILE A 234 19.08 8.68 14.40
N PHE A 235 19.03 9.67 13.51
CA PHE A 235 19.98 9.79 12.41
C PHE A 235 21.42 9.90 12.92
N ASP A 236 21.66 10.85 13.82
CA ASP A 236 22.99 11.15 14.34
C ASP A 236 23.56 9.97 15.13
N LYS A 237 22.71 9.26 15.88
CA LYS A 237 23.12 8.12 16.71
C LYS A 237 23.35 6.83 15.92
N HIS A 238 22.54 6.55 14.90
CA HIS A 238 22.48 5.22 14.29
C HIS A 238 22.84 5.15 12.81
N TYR A 239 22.59 6.21 12.03
CA TYR A 239 22.55 6.09 10.56
C TYR A 239 23.52 7.00 9.82
N LYS A 240 24.02 8.06 10.46
CA LYS A 240 24.90 9.04 9.80
C LYS A 240 26.10 8.38 9.10
N THR A 241 26.80 7.47 9.77
CA THR A 241 27.97 6.76 9.22
C THR A 241 27.63 5.97 7.95
N ASP A 242 26.51 5.24 7.95
CA ASP A 242 26.11 4.44 6.79
C ASP A 242 25.60 5.31 5.63
N PHE A 243 24.95 6.44 5.94
CA PHE A 243 24.56 7.43 4.94
C PHE A 243 25.79 8.06 4.27
N ASP A 244 26.78 8.49 5.06
CA ASP A 244 28.04 9.06 4.57
C ASP A 244 28.79 8.03 3.68
N LYS A 245 28.85 6.77 4.12
CA LYS A 245 29.46 5.66 3.34
C LYS A 245 28.77 5.43 2.00
N ASN A 246 27.45 5.54 1.94
CA ASN A 246 26.68 5.36 0.71
C ASN A 246 26.54 6.65 -0.12
N LYS A 247 27.12 7.77 0.32
CA LYS A 247 27.06 9.09 -0.34
C LYS A 247 25.62 9.59 -0.50
N ILE A 248 24.80 9.37 0.52
CA ILE A 248 23.41 9.83 0.62
C ILE A 248 23.25 10.71 1.86
N TRP A 249 22.18 11.50 1.93
CA TRP A 249 21.94 12.43 3.03
C TRP A 249 20.52 12.30 3.57
N TYR A 250 20.33 12.82 4.78
CA TYR A 250 19.02 13.03 5.39
C TYR A 250 18.78 14.53 5.55
N GLU A 251 17.57 14.99 5.26
CA GLU A 251 17.17 16.37 5.48
C GLU A 251 15.71 16.47 5.97
N HIS A 252 15.47 17.28 7.00
CA HIS A 252 14.13 17.75 7.36
C HIS A 252 13.76 18.98 6.53
N ARG A 253 12.55 19.01 5.97
CA ARG A 253 12.01 20.16 5.24
C ARG A 253 10.63 20.56 5.73
N LEU A 254 10.27 21.82 5.52
CA LEU A 254 8.87 22.23 5.66
C LEU A 254 8.05 21.64 4.51
N ILE A 255 6.84 21.16 4.79
CA ILE A 255 6.01 20.42 3.83
C ILE A 255 5.71 21.21 2.55
N ASP A 256 5.50 22.53 2.66
CA ASP A 256 5.27 23.43 1.53
C ASP A 256 6.51 23.60 0.64
N ASP A 257 7.70 23.69 1.23
CA ASP A 257 8.95 23.70 0.47
C ASP A 257 9.22 22.32 -0.17
N MET A 258 8.96 21.24 0.58
CA MET A 258 9.17 19.88 0.11
C MET A 258 8.34 19.56 -1.13
N VAL A 259 7.04 19.89 -1.15
CA VAL A 259 6.19 19.65 -2.35
C VAL A 259 6.68 20.45 -3.56
N ALA A 260 7.17 21.68 -3.36
CA ALA A 260 7.73 22.50 -4.43
C ALA A 260 9.05 21.91 -4.96
N GLN A 261 9.92 21.41 -4.07
CA GLN A 261 11.15 20.71 -4.44
C GLN A 261 10.83 19.43 -5.23
N VAL A 262 9.87 18.63 -4.77
CA VAL A 262 9.47 17.37 -5.42
C VAL A 262 9.08 17.61 -6.87
N LEU A 263 8.25 18.63 -7.14
CA LEU A 263 7.82 19.00 -8.50
C LEU A 263 8.99 19.39 -9.42
N LYS A 264 10.02 20.03 -8.88
CA LYS A 264 11.22 20.46 -9.64
C LYS A 264 12.31 19.37 -9.72
N SER A 265 12.18 18.31 -8.94
CA SER A 265 13.20 17.26 -8.84
C SER A 265 13.22 16.33 -10.06
N SER A 266 14.24 15.46 -10.11
CA SER A 266 14.28 14.32 -11.04
C SER A 266 13.83 12.99 -10.41
N GLY A 267 13.29 13.02 -9.19
CA GLY A 267 13.04 11.84 -8.37
C GLY A 267 14.32 11.18 -7.82
N GLY A 268 14.21 9.94 -7.36
CA GLY A 268 15.32 9.13 -6.84
C GLY A 268 15.64 9.40 -5.37
N PHE A 269 14.61 9.55 -4.55
CA PHE A 269 14.73 9.76 -3.10
C PHE A 269 13.58 9.09 -2.35
N VAL A 270 13.79 8.87 -1.05
CA VAL A 270 12.74 8.46 -0.12
C VAL A 270 12.17 9.71 0.54
N TRP A 271 10.85 9.80 0.64
CA TRP A 271 10.13 10.88 1.27
C TRP A 271 9.29 10.35 2.43
N ALA A 272 9.80 10.51 3.64
CA ALA A 272 9.09 10.24 4.88
C ALA A 272 8.00 11.29 5.11
N CYS A 273 6.76 10.84 5.07
CA CYS A 273 5.57 11.67 5.26
C CYS A 273 4.83 11.26 6.55
N LYS A 274 4.33 12.26 7.29
CA LYS A 274 3.32 12.03 8.33
C LYS A 274 2.08 11.35 7.74
N ASN A 275 1.21 10.84 8.61
CA ASN A 275 0.13 9.96 8.19
C ASN A 275 -0.76 10.56 7.10
N TYR A 276 -1.22 11.80 7.31
CA TYR A 276 -2.08 12.51 6.37
C TYR A 276 -1.35 12.90 5.08
N ASP A 277 -0.15 13.48 5.21
CA ASP A 277 0.66 13.88 4.05
C ASP A 277 0.98 12.67 3.16
N GLY A 278 1.35 11.54 3.76
CA GLY A 278 1.69 10.32 3.02
C GLY A 278 0.50 9.71 2.30
N ASP A 279 -0.72 9.87 2.83
CA ASP A 279 -1.93 9.46 2.13
C ASP A 279 -2.14 10.29 0.86
N VAL A 280 -2.25 11.62 1.01
CA VAL A 280 -2.53 12.55 -0.09
C VAL A 280 -1.41 12.52 -1.15
N GLN A 281 -0.16 12.63 -0.73
CA GLN A 281 0.98 12.76 -1.66
C GLN A 281 1.25 11.46 -2.41
N SER A 282 0.95 10.30 -1.81
CA SER A 282 1.14 9.03 -2.52
C SER A 282 0.14 8.81 -3.65
N ASP A 283 -1.09 9.31 -3.52
CA ASP A 283 -2.07 9.29 -4.60
C ASP A 283 -1.67 10.27 -5.74
N ILE A 284 -1.15 11.45 -5.39
CA ILE A 284 -0.58 12.40 -6.36
C ILE A 284 0.58 11.76 -7.12
N LEU A 285 1.51 11.10 -6.43
CA LEU A 285 2.61 10.39 -7.08
C LEU A 285 2.11 9.25 -7.97
N ALA A 286 1.15 8.43 -7.49
CA ALA A 286 0.62 7.34 -8.29
C ALA A 286 0.00 7.82 -9.61
N GLN A 287 -0.77 8.90 -9.56
CA GLN A 287 -1.34 9.50 -10.76
C GLN A 287 -0.27 10.21 -11.62
N GLY A 288 0.70 10.85 -10.98
CA GLY A 288 1.81 11.54 -11.64
C GLY A 288 2.76 10.62 -12.39
N PHE A 289 2.88 9.36 -11.93
CA PHE A 289 3.61 8.29 -12.60
C PHE A 289 2.75 7.44 -13.55
N GLY A 290 1.49 7.83 -13.79
CA GLY A 290 0.63 7.29 -14.83
C GLY A 290 -0.68 6.71 -14.29
N SER A 291 -0.60 5.68 -13.44
CA SER A 291 -1.77 4.94 -12.96
C SER A 291 -1.53 4.38 -11.55
N LEU A 292 -2.59 4.33 -10.75
CA LEU A 292 -2.64 3.57 -9.48
C LEU A 292 -2.30 2.07 -9.67
N GLY A 293 -2.51 1.53 -10.88
CA GLY A 293 -2.11 0.17 -11.24
C GLY A 293 -0.59 -0.03 -11.34
N LEU A 294 0.19 1.05 -11.35
CA LEU A 294 1.65 1.09 -11.37
C LEU A 294 2.24 1.60 -10.05
N MET A 295 1.60 1.30 -8.92
CA MET A 295 2.11 1.69 -7.59
C MET A 295 2.17 0.48 -6.67
N THR A 296 3.37 0.20 -6.16
CA THR A 296 3.59 -0.81 -5.11
C THR A 296 3.26 -0.24 -3.73
N SER A 297 2.92 -1.10 -2.77
CA SER A 297 2.73 -0.71 -1.38
C SER A 297 3.28 -1.81 -0.47
N VAL A 298 4.28 -1.49 0.34
CA VAL A 298 4.90 -2.43 1.28
C VAL A 298 4.95 -1.81 2.67
N LEU A 299 4.21 -2.37 3.61
CA LEU A 299 4.41 -2.11 5.03
C LEU A 299 5.71 -2.78 5.46
N VAL A 300 6.62 -2.00 6.05
CA VAL A 300 7.87 -2.49 6.63
C VAL A 300 7.85 -2.20 8.12
N CYS A 301 7.97 -3.25 8.93
CA CYS A 301 8.05 -3.16 10.38
C CYS A 301 9.44 -2.66 10.83
N PRO A 302 9.56 -2.06 12.02
CA PRO A 302 10.84 -1.53 12.52
C PRO A 302 11.87 -2.60 12.88
N ASP A 303 11.47 -3.87 12.95
CA ASP A 303 12.35 -5.03 13.19
C ASP A 303 13.30 -5.33 12.02
N GLY A 304 13.13 -4.65 10.87
CA GLY A 304 13.92 -4.86 9.65
C GLY A 304 13.66 -6.20 8.98
N LYS A 305 12.62 -6.94 9.40
CA LYS A 305 12.35 -8.32 8.98
C LYS A 305 10.92 -8.51 8.51
N THR A 306 9.94 -7.95 9.19
CA THR A 306 8.53 -8.22 8.92
C THR A 306 7.98 -7.26 7.88
N ILE A 307 7.32 -7.80 6.84
CA ILE A 307 6.66 -7.00 5.80
C ILE A 307 5.26 -7.49 5.48
N GLU A 308 4.43 -6.58 5.00
CA GLU A 308 3.17 -6.88 4.32
C GLU A 308 3.14 -6.13 2.98
N ALA A 309 3.03 -6.87 1.88
CA ALA A 309 2.98 -6.31 0.53
C ALA A 309 1.55 -6.35 -0.02
N GLU A 310 1.07 -5.20 -0.49
CA GLU A 310 -0.23 -5.02 -1.12
C GLU A 310 -0.15 -4.13 -2.36
N ALA A 311 -1.24 -4.12 -3.14
CA ALA A 311 -1.45 -3.08 -4.14
C ALA A 311 -1.83 -1.77 -3.44
N ALA A 312 -1.35 -0.63 -3.93
CA ALA A 312 -1.73 0.68 -3.35
C ALA A 312 -3.20 1.05 -3.57
N HIS A 313 -3.86 0.44 -4.56
CA HIS A 313 -5.24 0.73 -4.95
C HIS A 313 -6.29 -0.13 -4.22
N GLY A 314 -7.55 0.32 -4.25
CA GLY A 314 -8.69 -0.43 -3.72
C GLY A 314 -9.17 -1.59 -4.60
N THR A 315 -10.38 -2.10 -4.32
CA THR A 315 -10.97 -3.29 -4.99
C THR A 315 -11.50 -3.04 -6.41
N VAL A 316 -11.35 -1.83 -6.94
CA VAL A 316 -11.81 -1.42 -8.28
C VAL A 316 -13.31 -1.74 -8.50
N THR A 317 -14.15 -1.37 -7.51
CA THR A 317 -15.60 -1.70 -7.48
C THR A 317 -16.29 -1.40 -8.81
N ARG A 318 -16.01 -0.26 -9.45
CA ARG A 318 -16.60 0.13 -10.73
C ARG A 318 -16.40 -0.94 -11.81
N HIS A 319 -15.21 -1.51 -11.91
CA HIS A 319 -14.92 -2.58 -12.87
C HIS A 319 -15.59 -3.89 -12.44
N TYR A 320 -15.66 -4.16 -11.13
CA TYR A 320 -16.37 -5.33 -10.63
C TYR A 320 -17.86 -5.31 -10.98
N ARG A 321 -18.51 -4.13 -10.99
CA ARG A 321 -19.92 -4.00 -11.45
C ARG A 321 -20.10 -4.34 -12.92
N GLU A 322 -19.19 -3.92 -13.79
CA GLU A 322 -19.26 -4.31 -15.20
C GLU A 322 -18.99 -5.82 -15.38
N HIS A 323 -18.06 -6.38 -14.62
CA HIS A 323 -17.82 -7.82 -14.58
C HIS A 323 -19.07 -8.61 -14.13
N GLN A 324 -19.81 -8.14 -13.11
CA GLN A 324 -21.06 -8.77 -12.66
C GLN A 324 -22.15 -8.79 -13.76
N LYS A 325 -22.11 -7.83 -14.69
CA LYS A 325 -23.00 -7.77 -15.87
C LYS A 325 -22.48 -8.59 -17.05
N GLY A 326 -21.37 -9.32 -16.92
CA GLY A 326 -20.72 -10.04 -18.02
C GLY A 326 -20.06 -9.13 -19.06
N ARG A 327 -19.87 -7.83 -18.77
CA ARG A 327 -19.25 -6.87 -19.69
C ARG A 327 -17.72 -6.93 -19.59
N PRO A 328 -16.99 -6.60 -20.69
CA PRO A 328 -15.54 -6.61 -20.67
C PRO A 328 -14.99 -5.58 -19.67
N THR A 329 -13.87 -5.94 -19.04
CA THR A 329 -13.11 -5.07 -18.15
C THR A 329 -11.67 -5.00 -18.62
N SER A 330 -10.98 -3.91 -18.31
CA SER A 330 -9.53 -3.79 -18.49
C SER A 330 -8.95 -3.23 -17.19
N THR A 331 -8.80 -4.12 -16.22
CA THR A 331 -8.28 -3.82 -14.89
C THR A 331 -6.80 -4.19 -14.85
N ASN A 332 -5.95 -3.22 -14.53
CA ASN A 332 -4.51 -3.41 -14.45
C ASN A 332 -4.12 -4.32 -13.26
N PRO A 333 -3.50 -5.49 -13.48
CA PRO A 333 -3.11 -6.41 -12.42
C PRO A 333 -1.70 -6.17 -11.88
N ILE A 334 -0.91 -5.24 -12.46
CA ILE A 334 0.54 -5.12 -12.21
C ILE A 334 0.85 -4.88 -10.73
N ALA A 335 0.23 -3.90 -10.08
CA ALA A 335 0.43 -3.66 -8.64
C ALA A 335 0.11 -4.90 -7.78
N SER A 336 -0.88 -5.70 -8.17
CA SER A 336 -1.21 -6.94 -7.46
C SER A 336 -0.18 -8.05 -7.71
N ILE A 337 0.39 -8.13 -8.92
CA ILE A 337 1.51 -9.03 -9.21
C ILE A 337 2.73 -8.61 -8.39
N PHE A 338 3.01 -7.31 -8.30
CA PHE A 338 4.13 -6.78 -7.53
C PHE A 338 3.97 -7.02 -6.02
N ALA A 339 2.75 -7.04 -5.48
CA ALA A 339 2.54 -7.46 -4.10
C ALA A 339 3.05 -8.90 -3.87
N TRP A 340 2.78 -9.82 -4.81
CA TRP A 340 3.30 -11.18 -4.75
C TRP A 340 4.82 -11.24 -4.89
N THR A 341 5.39 -10.60 -5.91
CA THR A 341 6.85 -10.66 -6.14
C THR A 341 7.61 -10.03 -4.99
N ARG A 342 7.13 -8.93 -4.40
CA ARG A 342 7.79 -8.30 -3.25
C ARG A 342 7.76 -9.18 -2.01
N GLY A 343 6.64 -9.84 -1.74
CA GLY A 343 6.56 -10.84 -0.68
C GLY A 343 7.51 -12.03 -0.91
N LEU A 344 7.49 -12.60 -2.11
CA LEU A 344 8.33 -13.76 -2.46
C LEU A 344 9.83 -13.40 -2.47
N GLU A 345 10.21 -12.25 -3.01
CA GLU A 345 11.59 -11.78 -3.00
C GLU A 345 12.09 -11.59 -1.57
N HIS A 346 11.28 -10.99 -0.69
CA HIS A 346 11.65 -10.80 0.71
C HIS A 346 11.73 -12.13 1.47
N ARG A 347 10.79 -13.07 1.21
CA ARG A 347 10.88 -14.43 1.74
C ARG A 347 12.17 -15.11 1.28
N GLY A 348 12.53 -14.97 0.00
CA GLY A 348 13.78 -15.48 -0.56
C GLY A 348 15.02 -14.88 0.09
N LYS A 349 15.01 -13.58 0.41
CA LYS A 349 16.09 -12.92 1.18
C LYS A 349 16.23 -13.50 2.58
N LEU A 350 15.12 -13.68 3.29
CA LEU A 350 15.12 -14.26 4.65
C LEU A 350 15.57 -15.74 4.65
N ASP A 351 15.30 -16.49 3.59
CA ASP A 351 15.64 -17.91 3.46
C ASP A 351 16.99 -18.15 2.75
N GLY A 352 17.64 -17.10 2.25
CA GLY A 352 18.82 -17.26 1.38
C GLY A 352 18.52 -17.94 0.03
N ASN A 353 17.26 -17.98 -0.41
CA ASN A 353 16.81 -18.63 -1.63
C ASN A 353 16.92 -17.69 -2.84
N GLN A 354 18.04 -17.80 -3.57
CA GLN A 354 18.31 -16.97 -4.74
C GLN A 354 17.39 -17.28 -5.94
N ASP A 355 16.89 -18.51 -6.08
CA ASP A 355 15.95 -18.86 -7.15
C ASP A 355 14.62 -18.12 -7.00
N LEU A 356 14.12 -18.04 -5.77
CA LEU A 356 12.90 -17.31 -5.46
C LEU A 356 13.06 -15.80 -5.70
N ILE A 357 14.23 -15.25 -5.35
CA ILE A 357 14.58 -13.84 -5.64
C ILE A 357 14.60 -13.62 -7.16
N ARG A 358 15.31 -14.47 -7.91
CA ARG A 358 15.40 -14.36 -9.37
C ARG A 358 14.05 -14.50 -10.04
N PHE A 359 13.22 -15.46 -9.65
CA PHE A 359 11.86 -15.61 -10.17
C PHE A 359 11.02 -14.34 -9.97
N SER A 360 11.07 -13.76 -8.76
CA SER A 360 10.33 -12.55 -8.41
C SER A 360 10.76 -11.38 -9.30
N GLN A 361 12.07 -11.17 -9.45
CA GLN A 361 12.64 -10.13 -10.31
C GLN A 361 12.32 -10.34 -11.80
N THR A 362 12.34 -11.58 -12.28
CA THR A 362 11.96 -11.94 -13.65
C THR A 362 10.50 -11.60 -13.92
N LEU A 363 9.57 -11.94 -13.01
CA LEU A 363 8.16 -11.62 -13.18
C LEU A 363 7.89 -10.11 -13.19
N GLU A 364 8.57 -9.33 -12.33
CA GLU A 364 8.48 -7.87 -12.37
C GLU A 364 8.98 -7.30 -13.71
N LYS A 365 10.12 -7.81 -14.20
CA LYS A 365 10.69 -7.43 -15.50
C LYS A 365 9.73 -7.76 -16.65
N VAL A 366 9.11 -8.94 -16.63
CA VAL A 366 8.11 -9.36 -17.63
C VAL A 366 6.93 -8.40 -17.67
N CYS A 367 6.44 -7.94 -16.50
CA CYS A 367 5.36 -6.96 -16.45
C CYS A 367 5.74 -5.65 -17.13
N VAL A 368 6.90 -5.08 -16.78
CA VAL A 368 7.39 -3.83 -17.37
C VAL A 368 7.61 -3.98 -18.87
N GLN A 369 8.30 -5.04 -19.30
CA GLN A 369 8.59 -5.29 -20.71
C GLN A 369 7.34 -5.54 -21.55
N THR A 370 6.30 -6.15 -20.97
CA THR A 370 5.01 -6.37 -21.67
C THR A 370 4.32 -5.03 -21.95
N VAL A 371 4.32 -4.12 -20.98
CA VAL A 371 3.80 -2.75 -21.19
C VAL A 371 4.65 -2.00 -22.20
N GLU A 372 5.98 -2.06 -22.07
CA GLU A 372 6.92 -1.39 -22.99
C GLU A 372 6.85 -1.92 -24.43
N SER A 373 6.44 -3.18 -24.63
CA SER A 373 6.20 -3.75 -25.97
C SER A 373 4.86 -3.32 -26.58
N GLY A 374 4.05 -2.52 -25.88
CA GLY A 374 2.76 -2.00 -26.34
C GLY A 374 1.54 -2.79 -25.87
N ALA A 375 1.71 -3.95 -25.25
CA ALA A 375 0.59 -4.71 -24.68
C ALA A 375 0.26 -4.16 -23.30
N MET A 376 -0.91 -3.51 -23.14
CA MET A 376 -1.26 -2.85 -21.89
C MET A 376 -2.77 -2.81 -21.63
N THR A 377 -3.14 -2.40 -20.41
CA THR A 377 -4.54 -2.20 -20.00
C THR A 377 -5.01 -0.76 -20.27
N LYS A 378 -6.33 -0.54 -20.21
CA LYS A 378 -6.99 0.69 -20.67
C LYS A 378 -6.50 1.95 -19.95
N ASP A 379 -6.19 1.85 -18.66
CA ASP A 379 -5.61 2.95 -17.88
C ASP A 379 -4.28 3.42 -18.48
N LEU A 380 -3.39 2.49 -18.82
CA LEU A 380 -2.07 2.79 -19.39
C LEU A 380 -2.16 3.34 -20.80
N ALA A 381 -3.01 2.75 -21.65
CA ALA A 381 -3.27 3.28 -22.98
C ALA A 381 -3.86 4.69 -22.92
N GLY A 382 -4.69 4.96 -21.90
CA GLY A 382 -5.25 6.29 -21.62
C GLY A 382 -4.18 7.33 -21.32
N CYS A 383 -3.08 6.96 -20.66
CA CYS A 383 -1.94 7.87 -20.43
C CYS A 383 -1.22 8.27 -21.73
N ILE A 384 -1.21 7.39 -22.75
CA ILE A 384 -0.50 7.61 -24.02
C ILE A 384 -1.39 8.36 -25.02
N HIS A 385 -2.64 7.93 -25.16
CA HIS A 385 -3.52 8.35 -26.25
C HIS A 385 -4.71 9.23 -25.80
N GLY A 386 -4.92 9.37 -24.49
CA GLY A 386 -6.11 9.99 -23.91
C GLY A 386 -7.29 9.00 -23.81
N LEU A 387 -7.98 8.98 -22.66
CA LEU A 387 -9.02 7.99 -22.36
C LEU A 387 -10.21 7.99 -23.34
N SER A 388 -10.48 9.11 -24.02
CA SER A 388 -11.53 9.23 -25.03
C SER A 388 -11.17 8.57 -26.37
N ASN A 389 -9.89 8.33 -26.63
CA ASN A 389 -9.38 7.94 -27.94
C ASN A 389 -9.00 6.45 -28.02
N VAL A 390 -8.97 5.75 -26.89
CA VAL A 390 -8.53 4.36 -26.81
C VAL A 390 -9.63 3.37 -27.13
N LYS A 391 -9.28 2.32 -27.87
CA LYS A 391 -10.18 1.22 -28.28
C LYS A 391 -9.62 -0.14 -27.89
N LEU A 392 -10.51 -1.04 -27.46
CA LEU A 392 -10.17 -2.41 -27.08
C LEU A 392 -9.61 -3.16 -28.30
N ASN A 393 -8.53 -3.91 -28.10
CA ASN A 393 -7.78 -4.68 -29.11
C ASN A 393 -7.03 -3.86 -30.17
N GLU A 394 -7.10 -2.53 -30.11
CA GLU A 394 -6.27 -1.62 -30.92
C GLU A 394 -5.19 -0.98 -30.04
N HIS A 395 -5.60 -0.42 -28.89
CA HIS A 395 -4.70 0.30 -27.99
C HIS A 395 -4.48 -0.41 -26.65
N PHE A 396 -5.42 -1.27 -26.23
CA PHE A 396 -5.37 -1.97 -24.95
C PHE A 396 -6.04 -3.34 -25.00
N LEU A 397 -5.68 -4.19 -24.04
CA LEU A 397 -6.23 -5.53 -23.83
C LEU A 397 -7.25 -5.55 -22.69
N ASN A 398 -8.19 -6.50 -22.75
CA ASN A 398 -9.05 -6.77 -21.60
C ASN A 398 -8.25 -7.42 -20.46
N THR A 399 -8.85 -7.52 -19.26
CA THR A 399 -8.20 -8.05 -18.06
C THR A 399 -7.63 -9.45 -18.25
N THR A 400 -8.36 -10.36 -18.91
CA THR A 400 -7.95 -11.76 -19.10
C THR A 400 -6.86 -11.85 -20.16
N ASP A 401 -7.01 -11.19 -21.30
CA ASP A 401 -6.03 -11.23 -22.38
C ASP A 401 -4.68 -10.64 -21.93
N PHE A 402 -4.70 -9.58 -21.11
CA PHE A 402 -3.49 -9.01 -20.55
C PHE A 402 -2.79 -9.97 -19.57
N LEU A 403 -3.54 -10.64 -18.70
CA LEU A 403 -3.00 -11.66 -17.80
C LEU A 403 -2.41 -12.86 -18.55
N ASP A 404 -3.09 -13.32 -19.60
CA ASP A 404 -2.59 -14.40 -20.45
C ASP A 404 -1.33 -13.98 -21.21
N THR A 405 -1.25 -12.73 -21.65
CA THR A 405 -0.03 -12.15 -22.25
C THR A 405 1.14 -12.18 -21.26
N ILE A 406 0.93 -11.74 -20.02
CA ILE A 406 1.95 -11.81 -18.95
C ILE A 406 2.37 -13.25 -18.69
N LYS A 407 1.42 -14.18 -18.59
CA LYS A 407 1.69 -15.61 -18.39
C LYS A 407 2.57 -16.17 -19.52
N ASN A 408 2.21 -15.90 -20.77
CA ASN A 408 2.94 -16.40 -21.93
C ASN A 408 4.36 -15.80 -22.01
N ASN A 409 4.52 -14.52 -21.68
CA ASN A 409 5.82 -13.87 -21.63
C ASN A 409 6.68 -14.40 -20.48
N LEU A 410 6.08 -14.73 -19.34
CA LEU A 410 6.78 -15.39 -18.23
C LEU A 410 7.23 -16.80 -18.60
N ASP A 411 6.36 -17.61 -19.20
CA ASP A 411 6.70 -18.98 -19.62
C ASP A 411 7.88 -18.97 -20.62
N LYS A 412 7.94 -17.98 -21.53
CA LYS A 412 9.08 -17.77 -22.43
C LYS A 412 10.35 -17.27 -21.75
N ALA A 413 10.24 -16.58 -20.61
CA ALA A 413 11.39 -16.08 -19.86
C ALA A 413 11.99 -17.14 -18.92
N LEU A 414 11.23 -18.18 -18.59
CA LEU A 414 11.64 -19.28 -17.72
C LEU A 414 12.02 -20.56 -18.48
N GLY A 415 11.50 -20.76 -19.68
CA GLY A 415 11.92 -21.83 -20.61
C GLY A 415 13.09 -21.38 -21.46
#